data_AF-A0A645IRE4-F1
#
_entry.id   AF-A0A645IRE4-F1
#
_cell.length_a   1.000
_cell.length_b   1.000
_cell.length_c   1.000
_cell.angle_alpha   90.00
_cell.angle_beta   90.00
_cell.angle_gamma   90.00
#
_symmetry.space_group_name_H-M   'P 1'
#
loop_
_entity.id
_entity.type
_entity.pdbx_description
1 polymer ?
#
loop_
_entity_poly.entity_id
_entity_poly.type
_entity_poly.pdbx_seq_one_letter_code
_entity_poly.pdbx_strand_id
1 'polypeptide(L)'
;MVEYNSPISQSGLLFYNTLYDENASCHLAFGKGFPSSLKGLSATDYEAWKKVNLNFSSIHVDFMFGSEDMKITAKSRLTDEIIVFSGGNFVTL
;
A
#
# COMPACT_ATOMS: atom_id res chain seq x y z
N MET A 1 4.00 0.79 -2.00
CA MET A 1 4.95 -0.25 -1.54
C MET A 1 6.19 0.46 -1.07
N VAL A 2 6.84 -0.06 -0.03
CA VAL A 2 8.03 0.51 0.58
C VAL A 2 9.03 -0.63 0.75
N GLU A 3 10.26 -0.42 0.29
CA GLU A 3 11.34 -1.40 0.42
C GLU A 3 11.88 -1.45 1.84
N TYR A 4 12.22 -2.65 2.30
CA TYR A 4 12.92 -2.84 3.57
C TYR A 4 14.28 -2.12 3.59
N ASN A 5 14.96 -2.02 2.44
CA ASN A 5 16.24 -1.29 2.34
C ASN A 5 16.08 0.23 2.09
N SER A 6 14.89 0.80 2.35
CA SER A 6 14.70 2.25 2.26
C SER A 6 15.39 3.01 3.42
N PRO A 7 15.78 4.29 3.24
CA PRO A 7 16.53 5.02 4.26
C PRO A 7 15.83 5.14 5.63
N ILE A 8 14.51 5.29 5.64
CA ILE A 8 13.74 5.40 6.89
C ILE A 8 13.69 4.03 7.59
N SER A 9 13.44 2.95 6.84
CA SER A 9 13.45 1.59 7.37
C SER A 9 14.81 1.22 7.98
N GLN A 10 15.90 1.55 7.28
CA GLN A 10 17.28 1.29 7.72
C GLN A 10 17.71 2.09 8.96
N SER A 11 16.96 3.13 9.34
CA SER A 11 17.22 3.81 10.62
C SER A 11 17.02 2.88 11.82
N GLY A 12 16.22 1.81 11.67
CA GLY A 12 15.91 0.87 12.75
C GLY A 12 15.09 1.47 13.89
N LEU A 13 14.50 2.65 13.68
CA LEU A 13 13.73 3.36 14.70
C LEU A 13 12.23 3.11 14.52
N LEU A 14 11.53 2.97 15.65
CA LEU A 14 10.07 3.07 15.70
C LEU A 14 9.71 4.51 16.09
N PHE A 15 9.06 5.23 15.17
CA PHE A 15 8.80 6.66 15.34
C PHE A 15 7.52 6.96 16.11
N TYR A 16 6.64 5.97 16.29
CA TYR A 16 5.30 6.15 16.86
C TYR A 16 4.52 7.27 16.15
N ASN A 17 4.73 7.36 14.83
CA ASN A 17 4.17 8.41 14.01
C ASN A 17 3.87 7.85 12.63
N THR A 18 2.61 7.92 12.23
CA THR A 18 2.13 7.34 10.97
C THR A 18 2.95 7.79 9.77
N LEU A 19 3.25 9.08 9.64
CA LEU A 19 3.98 9.59 8.48
C LEU A 19 5.37 8.97 8.33
N TYR A 20 6.09 8.76 9.43
CA TYR A 20 7.41 8.13 9.37
C TYR A 20 7.30 6.61 9.20
N ASP A 21 6.46 5.97 10.02
CA ASP A 21 6.39 4.52 10.07
C ASP A 21 5.77 3.94 8.77
N GLU A 22 4.80 4.63 8.13
CA GLU A 22 4.22 4.23 6.84
C GLU A 22 5.24 4.31 5.69
N ASN A 23 6.25 5.16 5.82
CA ASN A 23 7.35 5.32 4.86
C ASN A 23 8.58 4.48 5.23
N ALA A 24 8.51 3.71 6.34
CA ALA A 24 9.52 2.74 6.76
C ALA A 24 9.14 1.29 6.40
N SER A 25 7.86 1.03 6.12
CA SER A 25 7.34 -0.32 5.90
C SER A 25 6.11 -0.30 4.98
N CYS A 26 5.88 -1.37 4.21
CA CYS A 26 4.62 -1.55 3.51
C CYS A 26 3.44 -1.46 4.50
N HIS A 27 2.40 -0.74 4.10
CA HIS A 27 1.21 -0.51 4.91
C HIS A 27 -0.06 -0.77 4.10
N LEU A 28 -1.13 -1.06 4.83
CA LEU A 28 -2.50 -1.05 4.33
C LEU A 28 -3.32 -0.11 5.19
N ALA A 29 -4.42 0.38 4.65
CA ALA A 29 -5.33 1.27 5.35
C ALA A 29 -6.70 0.62 5.53
N PHE A 30 -7.23 0.67 6.75
CA PHE A 30 -8.66 0.49 6.97
C PHE A 30 -9.41 1.79 6.73
N GLY A 31 -10.60 1.68 6.14
CA GLY A 31 -11.50 2.82 5.96
C GLY A 31 -11.43 3.46 4.57
N LYS A 32 -11.41 4.78 4.52
CA LYS A 32 -11.74 5.58 3.35
C LYS A 32 -10.69 5.39 2.25
N GLY A 33 -11.14 4.97 1.07
CA GLY A 33 -10.27 4.93 -0.11
C GLY A 33 -10.01 6.33 -0.67
N PHE A 34 -8.88 6.50 -1.34
CA PHE A 34 -8.57 7.75 -2.03
C PHE A 34 -9.11 7.72 -3.47
N PRO A 35 -9.98 8.67 -3.87
CA PRO A 35 -10.53 8.73 -5.22
C PRO A 35 -9.44 8.93 -6.29
N SER A 36 -8.33 9.59 -5.92
CA SER A 36 -7.17 9.78 -6.79
C SER A 36 -6.45 8.47 -7.16
N SER A 37 -6.66 7.38 -6.43
CA SER A 37 -6.10 6.06 -6.75
C SER A 37 -6.74 5.41 -7.98
N LEU A 38 -7.85 5.96 -8.48
CA LEU A 38 -8.59 5.44 -9.62
C LEU A 38 -8.90 6.58 -10.61
N LYS A 39 -8.64 6.34 -11.90
CA LYS A 39 -8.79 7.37 -12.94
C LYS A 39 -10.26 7.81 -13.08
N GLY A 40 -10.47 9.13 -13.08
CA GLY A 40 -11.78 9.73 -13.39
C GLY A 40 -12.77 9.79 -12.23
N LEU A 41 -12.35 9.51 -11.00
CA LEU A 41 -13.20 9.62 -9.82
C LEU A 41 -13.12 11.00 -9.17
N SER A 42 -14.29 11.59 -8.93
CA SER A 42 -14.44 12.79 -8.12
C SER A 42 -14.34 12.47 -6.63
N ALA A 43 -13.86 13.40 -5.83
CA ALA A 43 -13.80 13.27 -4.37
C ALA A 43 -15.17 13.34 -3.67
N THR A 44 -16.21 13.77 -4.39
CA THR A 44 -17.56 14.01 -3.85
C THR A 44 -18.65 13.14 -4.46
N ASP A 45 -18.32 12.29 -5.44
CA ASP A 45 -19.29 11.42 -6.12
C ASP A 45 -19.26 9.98 -5.57
N TYR A 46 -19.90 9.77 -4.42
CA TYR A 46 -19.90 8.48 -3.73
C TYR A 46 -20.66 7.38 -4.49
N GLU A 47 -21.59 7.73 -5.38
CA GLU A 47 -22.25 6.74 -6.24
C GLU A 47 -21.29 6.17 -7.28
N ALA A 48 -20.39 6.99 -7.82
CA ALA A 48 -19.28 6.50 -8.66
C ALA A 48 -18.32 5.60 -7.88
N TRP A 49 -18.04 5.90 -6.61
CA TRP A 49 -17.15 5.09 -5.75
C TRP A 49 -17.70 3.67 -5.59
N LYS A 50 -19.01 3.56 -5.32
CA LYS A 50 -19.69 2.28 -5.15
C LYS A 50 -19.57 1.38 -6.38
N LYS A 51 -19.64 1.96 -7.59
CA LYS A 51 -19.54 1.20 -8.86
C LYS A 51 -18.17 0.55 -9.08
N VAL A 52 -17.12 1.11 -8.46
CA VAL A 52 -15.74 0.60 -8.58
C VAL A 52 -15.24 -0.05 -7.30
N ASN A 53 -16.13 -0.26 -6.31
CA ASN A 53 -15.80 -0.78 -4.99
C ASN A 53 -14.74 0.05 -4.24
N LEU A 54 -14.71 1.36 -4.45
CA LEU A 54 -13.87 2.25 -3.64
C LEU A 54 -14.53 2.42 -2.26
N ASN A 55 -13.81 2.07 -1.20
CA ASN A 55 -14.39 2.02 0.13
C ASN A 55 -14.74 3.42 0.66
N PHE A 56 -15.93 3.56 1.25
CA PHE A 56 -16.37 4.77 1.92
C PHE A 56 -16.31 4.60 3.43
N SER A 57 -15.70 5.56 4.13
CA SER A 57 -15.62 5.60 5.60
C SER A 57 -15.34 7.03 6.07
N SER A 58 -15.59 7.30 7.35
CA SER A 58 -15.19 8.55 8.02
C SER A 58 -13.74 8.56 8.49
N ILE A 59 -13.10 7.38 8.56
CA ILE A 59 -11.72 7.21 9.02
C ILE A 59 -10.83 6.67 7.91
N HIS A 60 -9.53 6.88 8.04
CA HIS A 60 -8.47 6.24 7.27
C HIS A 60 -7.34 5.93 8.27
N VAL A 61 -7.02 4.65 8.45
CA VAL A 61 -6.06 4.23 9.46
C VAL A 61 -5.05 3.28 8.84
N ASP A 62 -3.85 3.79 8.66
CA ASP A 62 -2.70 3.04 8.18
C ASP A 62 -2.12 2.15 9.28
N PHE A 63 -1.77 0.93 8.90
CA PHE A 63 -0.99 0.02 9.72
C PHE A 63 0.07 -0.67 8.86
N MET A 64 1.26 -0.82 9.45
CA MET A 64 2.43 -1.34 8.78
C MET A 64 2.53 -2.84 9.01
N PHE A 65 2.94 -3.56 7.96
CA PHE A 65 3.07 -5.02 7.97
C PHE A 65 4.25 -5.53 7.13
N GLY A 66 4.96 -4.65 6.42
CA GLY A 66 6.15 -5.01 5.65
C GLY A 66 7.33 -5.37 6.54
N SER A 67 8.12 -6.32 6.07
CA SER A 67 9.28 -6.90 6.76
C SER A 67 10.35 -7.35 5.76
N GLU A 68 11.54 -7.70 6.26
CA GLU A 68 12.67 -8.17 5.44
C GLU A 68 12.41 -9.50 4.74
N ASP A 69 11.48 -10.31 5.24
CA ASP A 69 11.10 -11.61 4.68
C ASP A 69 9.83 -11.54 3.82
N MET A 70 9.24 -10.33 3.66
CA MET A 70 8.02 -10.15 2.90
C MET A 70 8.22 -10.52 1.42
N LYS A 71 7.25 -11.25 0.87
CA LYS A 71 7.14 -11.57 -0.55
C LYS A 71 5.81 -11.05 -1.09
N ILE A 72 5.85 -10.36 -2.22
CA ILE A 72 4.65 -9.89 -2.93
C ILE A 72 4.61 -10.52 -4.31
N THR A 73 3.51 -11.24 -4.59
CA THR A 73 3.21 -11.78 -5.92
C THR A 73 1.94 -11.10 -6.43
N ALA A 74 2.01 -10.53 -7.63
CA ALA A 74 0.86 -10.00 -8.34
C ALA A 74 0.24 -11.08 -9.24
N LYS A 75 -1.09 -11.18 -9.22
CA LYS A 75 -1.85 -12.00 -10.17
C LYS A 75 -2.34 -11.12 -11.31
N SER A 76 -1.96 -11.48 -12.54
CA SER A 76 -2.43 -10.82 -13.75
C SER A 76 -3.68 -11.51 -14.27
N ARG A 77 -4.42 -10.84 -15.15
CA ARG A 77 -5.47 -11.49 -15.94
C ARG A 77 -4.91 -12.33 -17.10
N LEU A 78 -3.63 -12.15 -17.43
CA LEU A 78 -2.98 -12.70 -18.63
C LEU A 78 -1.91 -13.76 -18.32
N THR A 79 -1.32 -13.71 -17.13
CA THR A 79 -0.29 -14.65 -16.66
C THR A 79 -0.67 -15.10 -15.25
N ASP A 80 -0.22 -16.28 -14.85
CA ASP A 80 -0.60 -16.84 -13.55
C ASP A 80 -0.10 -15.95 -12.40
N GLU A 81 1.20 -15.65 -12.34
CA GLU A 81 1.81 -14.93 -11.22
C GLU A 81 3.08 -14.15 -11.63
N ILE A 82 3.24 -12.94 -11.13
CA ILE A 82 4.44 -12.09 -11.29
C ILE A 82 4.98 -11.77 -9.90
N ILE A 83 6.24 -12.11 -9.63
CA ILE A 83 6.89 -11.73 -8.38
C ILE A 83 7.22 -10.24 -8.45
N VAL A 84 6.80 -9.47 -7.44
CA VAL A 84 7.02 -8.02 -7.33
C VAL A 84 8.03 -7.73 -6.24
N PHE A 85 7.87 -8.36 -5.06
CA PHE A 85 8.86 -8.30 -3.98
C PHE A 85 9.39 -9.69 -3.64
N SER A 86 10.67 -9.75 -3.30
CA SER A 86 11.31 -10.89 -2.65
C SER A 86 12.29 -10.39 -1.59
N GLY A 87 12.26 -10.95 -0.39
CA GLY A 87 13.11 -10.51 0.70
C GLY A 87 12.90 -9.02 1.03
N GLY A 88 11.63 -8.58 1.11
CA GLY A 88 11.27 -7.21 1.51
C GLY A 88 11.59 -6.11 0.51
N ASN A 89 12.10 -6.42 -0.69
CA ASN A 89 12.53 -5.44 -1.69
C ASN A 89 11.99 -5.78 -3.08
N PHE A 90 11.98 -4.80 -3.99
CA PHE A 90 11.59 -5.05 -5.38
C PHE A 90 12.55 -6.05 -6.03
N VAL A 91 12.02 -6.96 -6.86
CA VAL A 91 12.87 -7.79 -7.73
C VAL A 91 13.38 -6.95 -8.90
N THR A 92 14.67 -7.07 -9.21
CA THR A 92 15.22 -6.54 -10.46
C THR A 92 14.86 -7.49 -11.61
N LEU A 93 14.41 -6.94 -12.73
CA LEU A 93 14.16 -7.70 -13.97
C LEU A 93 15.46 -8.14 -14.64
#